data_AF-A0A1V2JW57-F1
#
_entry.id   AF-A0A1V2JW57-F1
#
_cell.length_a   1.000
_cell.length_b   1.000
_cell.length_c   1.000
_cell.angle_alpha   90.00
_cell.angle_beta   90.00
_cell.angle_gamma   90.00
#
_symmetry.space_group_name_H-M   'P 1'
#
loop_
_entity.id
_entity.type
_entity.pdbx_description
1 polymer ?
#
loop_
_entity_poly.entity_id
_entity_poly.type
_entity_poly.pdbx_seq_one_letter_code
_entity_poly.pdbx_strand_id
1 'polypeptide(L)'
;MPILQNHRKSMARLLMRCLVDRQLAPRDLAQPLHIVLPRWDAKLGDAIVSSFFFREAHKLGARVTVLTVPELVDLHRLDFGVDRVIPVACAPTLTGLGPLVRELGSVDVFVHLVGRIQPIEMLFIRLLKPARVYSLDDALHCVSGKLGEATAQLNVVERYTRVLLDLGATRINRDYIVPLPERQDDNVAHILVNPYASRPDKSLGFARALSLVRALADVWPQHHIGILCSPASRAEALQLGHAIARSNVRTLVELDTPRAVAGSIQRARVVVSVDTAIVHMAVGLKAALVAIYPASNSSNPWLPPLSPHTRVVFSRQGPLQYPHTGRKNMNEFTDVDVIQPVAELLQESIAATLAVDAHIVSGLGVATGTLARQLPLISRSFPEVAECHPGTLNLQLSRPLRLIHPHHRSAPMAWTPSGRTKEVFDLLRIELEFDHLAHRVPAWLYVAHGSPHRRTPTVHEVIATRLELNGAKSCRVHLPAHAVDLA
;
A
#
# COMPACT_ATOMS: atom_id res chain seq x y z
N MET A 1 18.54 -0.56 -26.50
CA MET A 1 18.11 0.86 -26.71
C MET A 1 18.04 1.74 -25.44
N PRO A 2 17.79 1.26 -24.20
CA PRO A 2 17.74 2.13 -22.99
C PRO A 2 19.09 2.74 -22.58
N ILE A 3 20.19 2.00 -22.79
CA ILE A 3 21.54 2.38 -22.36
C ILE A 3 22.04 3.63 -23.11
N LEU A 4 21.87 3.69 -24.44
CA LEU A 4 22.23 4.86 -25.25
C LEU A 4 21.45 6.13 -24.87
N GLN A 5 20.16 6.02 -24.53
CA GLN A 5 19.37 7.17 -24.07
C GLN A 5 19.84 7.69 -22.71
N ASN A 6 20.23 6.80 -21.80
CA ASN A 6 20.78 7.19 -20.50
C ASN A 6 22.15 7.88 -20.63
N HIS A 7 23.03 7.40 -21.51
CA HIS A 7 24.31 8.06 -21.77
C HIS A 7 24.13 9.46 -22.37
N ARG A 8 23.23 9.63 -23.35
CA ARG A 8 22.94 10.95 -23.93
C ARG A 8 22.42 11.94 -22.88
N LYS A 9 21.50 11.51 -22.00
CA LYS A 9 21.00 12.36 -20.90
C LYS A 9 22.10 12.74 -19.92
N SER A 10 22.96 11.80 -19.55
CA SER A 10 24.10 12.06 -18.65
C SER A 10 25.12 13.02 -19.27
N MET A 11 25.45 12.87 -20.56
CA MET A 11 26.34 13.79 -21.27
C MET A 11 25.73 15.18 -21.41
N ALA A 12 24.46 15.29 -21.80
CA ALA A 12 23.76 16.57 -21.89
C ALA A 12 23.73 17.30 -20.53
N ARG A 13 23.52 16.56 -19.45
CA ARG A 13 23.58 17.09 -18.09
C ARG A 13 24.98 17.57 -17.71
N LEU A 14 26.03 16.80 -18.03
CA LEU A 14 27.41 17.19 -17.75
C LEU A 14 27.77 18.48 -18.50
N LEU A 15 27.46 18.55 -19.80
CA LEU A 15 27.68 19.74 -20.63
C LEU A 15 26.95 20.95 -20.06
N MET A 16 25.66 20.81 -19.73
CA MET A 16 24.90 21.91 -19.14
C MET A 16 25.46 22.35 -17.80
N ARG A 17 25.91 21.42 -16.96
CA ARG A 17 26.59 21.78 -15.71
C ARG A 17 27.83 22.63 -15.98
N CYS A 18 28.69 22.25 -16.93
CA CYS A 18 29.86 23.06 -17.29
C CYS A 18 29.50 24.46 -17.83
N LEU A 19 28.40 24.57 -18.59
CA LEU A 19 28.00 25.81 -19.24
C LEU A 19 27.29 26.79 -18.29
N VAL A 20 26.36 26.30 -17.45
CA VAL A 20 25.41 27.18 -16.74
C VAL A 20 25.42 27.02 -15.21
N ASP A 21 25.96 25.93 -14.66
CA ASP A 21 26.01 25.74 -13.21
C ASP A 21 27.10 26.63 -12.60
N ARG A 22 26.66 27.70 -11.94
CA ARG A 22 27.52 28.69 -11.30
C ARG A 22 26.97 28.98 -9.91
N GLN A 23 27.85 29.31 -8.98
CA GLN A 23 27.45 29.77 -7.67
C GLN A 23 26.59 31.04 -7.81
N LEU A 24 25.50 31.09 -7.05
CA LEU A 24 24.63 32.27 -7.01
C LEU A 24 25.37 33.42 -6.30
N ALA A 25 25.18 34.64 -6.81
CA ALA A 25 25.66 35.82 -6.11
C ALA A 25 24.86 35.98 -4.81
N PRO A 26 25.53 36.21 -3.66
CA PRO A 26 24.83 36.52 -2.42
C PRO A 26 23.95 37.76 -2.62
N ARG A 27 22.68 37.64 -2.25
CA ARG A 27 21.72 38.74 -2.27
C ARG A 27 20.85 38.64 -1.02
N ASP A 28 20.55 39.77 -0.43
CA ASP A 28 19.55 39.83 0.64
C ASP A 28 18.18 39.44 0.11
N LEU A 29 17.41 38.80 0.98
CA LEU A 29 16.05 38.39 0.66
C LEU A 29 15.12 39.61 0.76
N ALA A 30 14.37 39.88 -0.31
CA ALA A 30 13.39 40.96 -0.31
C ALA A 30 12.17 40.63 0.58
N GLN A 31 11.45 41.67 0.98
CA GLN A 31 10.15 41.56 1.66
C GLN A 31 9.09 42.31 0.83
N PRO A 32 7.97 41.67 0.45
CA PRO A 32 7.64 40.26 0.67
C PRO A 32 8.53 39.30 -0.14
N LEU A 33 8.87 38.15 0.44
CA LEU A 33 9.65 37.10 -0.22
C LEU A 33 8.93 36.56 -1.45
N HIS A 34 9.56 36.51 -2.61
CA HIS A 34 9.00 35.81 -3.76
C HIS A 34 9.58 34.39 -3.89
N ILE A 35 8.74 33.39 -3.62
CA ILE A 35 9.08 31.96 -3.72
C ILE A 35 8.49 31.37 -4.99
N VAL A 36 9.32 30.71 -5.79
CA VAL A 36 8.89 29.95 -6.97
C VAL A 36 9.06 28.45 -6.71
N LEU A 37 7.97 27.71 -6.90
CA LEU A 37 7.92 26.26 -6.73
C LEU A 37 7.52 25.60 -8.07
N PRO A 38 8.48 25.06 -8.84
CA PRO A 38 8.18 24.30 -10.04
C PRO A 38 7.54 22.93 -9.74
N ARG A 39 6.44 22.62 -10.43
CA ARG A 39 5.73 21.33 -10.44
C ARG A 39 5.60 20.77 -11.84
N TRP A 40 6.75 20.59 -12.50
CA TRP A 40 6.86 19.99 -13.84
C TRP A 40 6.42 18.53 -13.89
N ASP A 41 6.41 17.86 -12.74
CA ASP A 41 6.04 16.47 -12.57
C ASP A 41 4.56 16.19 -12.83
N ALA A 42 3.71 17.22 -12.73
CA ALA A 42 2.25 17.13 -12.92
C ALA A 42 1.57 16.08 -12.03
N LYS A 43 2.15 15.74 -10.87
CA LYS A 43 1.60 14.70 -9.99
C LYS A 43 0.73 15.31 -8.90
N LEU A 44 -0.53 14.89 -8.92
CA LEU A 44 -1.52 15.21 -7.89
C LEU A 44 -1.06 14.81 -6.48
N GLY A 45 -0.49 13.61 -6.30
CA GLY A 45 -0.04 13.12 -4.99
C GLY A 45 1.03 14.03 -4.37
N ASP A 46 2.09 14.30 -5.12
CA ASP A 46 3.15 15.23 -4.74
C ASP A 46 2.59 16.64 -4.46
N ALA A 47 1.51 17.08 -5.14
CA ALA A 47 0.85 18.38 -4.91
C ALA A 47 0.10 18.42 -3.58
N ILE A 48 -0.63 17.35 -3.24
CA ILE A 48 -1.31 17.19 -1.95
C ILE A 48 -0.29 17.17 -0.81
N VAL A 49 0.81 16.42 -0.93
CA VAL A 49 1.84 16.32 0.12
C VAL A 49 2.52 17.66 0.38
N SER A 50 2.76 18.47 -0.67
CA SER A 50 3.37 19.79 -0.53
C SER A 50 2.37 20.91 -0.21
N SER A 51 1.07 20.63 -0.16
CA SER A 51 0.02 21.68 -0.07
C SER A 51 0.14 22.57 1.16
N PHE A 52 0.57 22.02 2.30
CA PHE A 52 0.77 22.79 3.53
C PHE A 52 1.83 23.88 3.37
N PHE A 53 2.82 23.68 2.48
CA PHE A 53 3.92 24.61 2.26
C PHE A 53 3.43 26.01 1.89
N PHE A 54 2.37 26.11 1.09
CA PHE A 54 1.84 27.39 0.62
C PHE A 54 1.27 28.22 1.77
N ARG A 55 0.38 27.60 2.59
CA ARG A 55 -0.17 28.21 3.80
C ARG A 55 0.92 28.64 4.77
N GLU A 56 1.94 27.83 4.99
CA GLU A 56 3.01 28.15 5.93
C GLU A 56 3.99 29.21 5.37
N ALA A 57 4.20 29.26 4.06
CA ALA A 57 4.97 30.32 3.41
C ALA A 57 4.27 31.68 3.52
N HIS A 58 2.94 31.72 3.40
CA HIS A 58 2.16 32.94 3.60
C HIS A 58 2.32 33.54 5.00
N LYS A 59 2.44 32.70 6.03
CA LYS A 59 2.71 33.16 7.40
C LYS A 59 4.07 33.88 7.55
N LEU A 60 5.00 33.64 6.61
CA LEU A 60 6.29 34.34 6.54
C LEU A 60 6.20 35.65 5.74
N GLY A 61 5.02 36.06 5.28
CA GLY A 61 4.85 37.19 4.38
C GLY A 61 5.36 36.91 2.97
N ALA A 62 5.53 35.63 2.59
CA ALA A 62 5.98 35.27 1.25
C ALA A 62 4.81 35.25 0.25
N ARG A 63 5.10 35.70 -0.97
CA ARG A 63 4.28 35.45 -2.17
C ARG A 63 4.80 34.20 -2.86
N VAL A 64 3.92 33.25 -3.16
CA VAL A 64 4.27 32.00 -3.81
C VAL A 64 3.73 31.93 -5.23
N THR A 65 4.62 31.61 -6.18
CA THR A 65 4.26 31.28 -7.55
C THR A 65 4.51 29.80 -7.82
N VAL A 66 3.50 29.09 -8.33
CA VAL A 66 3.64 27.69 -8.78
C VAL A 66 3.63 27.60 -10.30
N LEU A 67 4.54 26.80 -10.84
CA LEU A 67 4.58 26.45 -12.27
C LEU A 67 4.05 25.03 -12.42
N THR A 68 2.87 24.84 -13.03
CA THR A 68 2.25 23.50 -13.13
C THR A 68 1.39 23.35 -14.38
N VAL A 69 0.93 22.14 -14.67
CA VAL A 69 0.09 21.86 -15.84
C VAL A 69 -1.32 22.46 -15.69
N PRO A 70 -2.03 22.78 -16.79
CA PRO A 70 -3.36 23.38 -16.74
C PRO A 70 -4.35 22.65 -15.82
N GLU A 71 -4.29 21.31 -15.79
CA GLU A 71 -5.20 20.45 -15.03
C GLU A 71 -5.07 20.60 -13.50
N LEU A 72 -3.93 21.13 -13.02
CA LEU A 72 -3.69 21.36 -11.59
C LEU A 72 -3.77 22.84 -11.21
N VAL A 73 -4.12 23.74 -12.13
CA VAL A 73 -4.18 25.19 -11.85
C VAL A 73 -5.21 25.50 -10.78
N ASP A 74 -6.43 24.99 -10.94
CA ASP A 74 -7.53 25.25 -10.01
C ASP A 74 -7.25 24.66 -8.63
N LEU A 75 -6.64 23.48 -8.57
CA LEU A 75 -6.20 22.89 -7.31
C LEU A 75 -5.23 23.82 -6.55
N HIS A 76 -4.20 24.34 -7.23
CA HIS A 76 -3.24 25.22 -6.58
C HIS A 76 -3.84 26.57 -6.20
N ARG A 77 -4.67 27.15 -7.07
CA ARG A 77 -5.24 28.48 -6.86
C ARG A 77 -6.39 28.47 -5.85
N LEU A 78 -7.38 27.61 -6.06
CA LEU A 78 -8.63 27.61 -5.30
C LEU A 78 -8.53 26.79 -4.01
N ASP A 79 -7.87 25.64 -4.05
CA ASP A 79 -7.79 24.75 -2.88
C ASP A 79 -6.57 25.06 -1.99
N PHE A 80 -5.39 25.25 -2.58
CA PHE A 80 -4.16 25.48 -1.81
C PHE A 80 -3.87 26.96 -1.52
N GLY A 81 -4.62 27.88 -2.13
CA GLY A 81 -4.48 29.31 -1.91
C GLY A 81 -3.18 29.90 -2.48
N VAL A 82 -2.61 29.34 -3.54
CA VAL A 82 -1.38 29.88 -4.15
C VAL A 82 -1.66 31.24 -4.81
N ASP A 83 -0.80 32.25 -4.54
CA ASP A 83 -0.99 33.63 -5.03
C ASP A 83 -1.00 33.74 -6.55
N ARG A 84 -0.09 32.98 -7.19
CA ARG A 84 0.02 32.96 -8.65
C ARG A 84 0.31 31.55 -9.13
N VAL A 85 -0.46 31.10 -10.12
CA VAL A 85 -0.22 29.84 -10.80
C VAL A 85 -0.01 30.13 -12.27
N ILE A 86 1.14 29.72 -12.81
CA ILE A 86 1.47 29.87 -14.23
C ILE A 86 1.35 28.49 -14.88
N PRO A 87 0.39 28.30 -15.81
CA PRO A 87 0.23 27.05 -16.52
C PRO A 87 1.40 26.82 -17.48
N VAL A 88 1.97 25.61 -17.45
CA VAL A 88 3.06 25.17 -18.32
C VAL A 88 2.65 23.86 -18.99
N ALA A 89 2.57 23.85 -20.33
CA ALA A 89 2.03 22.71 -21.09
C ALA A 89 2.93 21.47 -21.03
N CYS A 90 4.24 21.66 -20.85
CA CYS A 90 5.21 20.58 -20.68
C CYS A 90 6.49 21.13 -20.01
N ALA A 91 7.48 20.25 -19.79
CA ALA A 91 8.79 20.64 -19.26
C ALA A 91 9.36 21.84 -20.04
N PRO A 92 10.17 22.71 -19.38
CA PRO A 92 10.61 23.95 -20.00
C PRO A 92 11.31 23.71 -21.34
N THR A 93 11.01 24.52 -22.35
CA THR A 93 11.70 24.54 -23.64
C THR A 93 12.58 25.79 -23.73
N LEU A 94 13.65 25.74 -24.53
CA LEU A 94 14.58 26.87 -24.68
C LEU A 94 13.88 28.18 -25.06
N THR A 95 12.90 28.11 -25.97
CA THR A 95 12.12 29.27 -26.42
C THR A 95 11.13 29.77 -25.38
N GLY A 96 10.61 28.88 -24.52
CA GLY A 96 9.68 29.22 -23.44
C GLY A 96 10.34 29.86 -22.22
N LEU A 97 11.64 29.66 -22.00
CA LEU A 97 12.33 30.17 -20.81
C LEU A 97 12.33 31.71 -20.72
N GLY A 98 12.64 32.40 -21.81
CA GLY A 98 12.75 33.86 -21.81
C GLY A 98 11.45 34.58 -21.42
N PRO A 99 10.31 34.28 -22.06
CA PRO A 99 9.01 34.77 -21.64
C PRO A 99 8.68 34.43 -20.18
N LEU A 100 8.92 33.19 -19.75
CA LEU A 100 8.62 32.75 -18.39
C LEU A 100 9.46 33.49 -17.32
N VAL A 101 10.75 33.69 -17.56
CA VAL A 101 11.63 34.46 -16.66
C VAL A 101 11.16 35.92 -16.56
N ARG A 102 10.79 36.53 -17.69
CA ARG A 102 10.24 37.90 -17.70
C ARG A 102 8.92 37.98 -16.94
N GLU A 103 8.07 36.97 -17.11
CA GLU A 103 6.77 36.89 -16.44
C GLU A 103 6.91 36.72 -14.90
N LEU A 104 7.91 35.95 -14.46
CA LEU A 104 8.20 35.74 -13.03
C LEU A 104 8.84 36.97 -12.38
N GLY A 105 9.67 37.73 -13.11
CA GLY A 105 10.40 38.87 -12.57
C GLY A 105 11.48 38.46 -11.57
N SER A 106 11.71 39.28 -10.55
CA SER A 106 12.67 38.97 -9.49
C SER A 106 12.14 37.87 -8.60
N VAL A 107 12.94 36.82 -8.41
CA VAL A 107 12.65 35.69 -7.52
C VAL A 107 13.70 35.67 -6.42
N ASP A 108 13.29 35.47 -5.17
CA ASP A 108 14.20 35.35 -4.04
C ASP A 108 14.56 33.89 -3.81
N VAL A 109 13.55 33.01 -3.81
CA VAL A 109 13.74 31.61 -3.44
C VAL A 109 13.17 30.71 -4.53
N PHE A 110 13.95 29.73 -4.96
CA PHE A 110 13.54 28.68 -5.87
C PHE A 110 13.58 27.32 -5.16
N VAL A 111 12.45 26.61 -5.10
CA VAL A 111 12.33 25.36 -4.32
C VAL A 111 12.03 24.18 -5.25
N HIS A 112 13.02 23.30 -5.45
CA HIS A 112 12.92 22.14 -6.34
C HIS A 112 13.22 20.83 -5.60
N LEU A 113 12.20 20.20 -5.02
CA LEU A 113 12.36 18.99 -4.19
C LEU A 113 11.94 17.68 -4.87
N VAL A 114 11.75 17.69 -6.20
CA VAL A 114 11.32 16.51 -6.96
C VAL A 114 12.45 16.01 -7.86
N GLY A 115 13.14 14.95 -7.46
CA GLY A 115 14.21 14.36 -8.25
C GLY A 115 15.43 15.28 -8.44
N ARG A 116 16.16 15.10 -9.53
CA ARG A 116 17.34 15.91 -9.89
C ARG A 116 16.95 17.03 -10.86
N ILE A 117 17.61 18.18 -10.75
CA ILE A 117 17.39 19.35 -11.61
C ILE A 117 17.85 18.98 -13.03
N GLN A 118 16.94 18.96 -14.00
CA GLN A 118 17.20 18.62 -15.39
C GLN A 118 18.03 19.70 -16.11
N PRO A 119 18.70 19.37 -17.22
CA PRO A 119 19.62 20.30 -17.89
C PRO A 119 18.99 21.65 -18.27
N ILE A 120 17.73 21.64 -18.72
CA ILE A 120 17.01 22.88 -19.07
C ILE A 120 16.61 23.70 -17.83
N GLU A 121 16.36 23.03 -16.71
CA GLU A 121 16.05 23.69 -15.43
C GLU A 121 17.30 24.39 -14.86
N MET A 122 18.51 23.85 -15.11
CA MET A 122 19.76 24.54 -14.77
C MET A 122 19.88 25.88 -15.51
N LEU A 123 19.56 25.90 -16.81
CA LEU A 123 19.54 27.13 -17.60
C LEU A 123 18.47 28.09 -17.08
N PHE A 124 17.29 27.58 -16.76
CA PHE A 124 16.21 28.38 -16.19
C PHE A 124 16.64 29.07 -14.89
N ILE A 125 17.25 28.34 -13.95
CA ILE A 125 17.80 28.91 -12.71
C ILE A 125 18.87 29.97 -13.02
N ARG A 126 19.76 29.70 -13.98
CA ARG A 126 20.81 30.65 -14.39
C ARG A 126 20.26 31.97 -14.92
N LEU A 127 19.14 31.92 -15.66
CA LEU A 127 18.45 33.09 -16.20
C LEU A 127 17.64 33.82 -15.13
N LEU A 128 16.97 33.06 -14.26
CA LEU A 128 16.13 33.58 -13.19
C LEU A 128 16.93 34.28 -12.08
N LYS A 129 18.16 33.80 -11.82
CA LYS A 129 19.10 34.33 -10.80
C LYS A 129 18.43 34.52 -9.42
N PRO A 130 17.82 33.48 -8.85
CA PRO A 130 17.26 33.57 -7.50
C PRO A 130 18.36 33.83 -6.46
N ALA A 131 18.02 34.41 -5.32
CA ALA A 131 18.95 34.59 -4.20
C ALA A 131 19.30 33.25 -3.53
N ARG A 132 18.33 32.32 -3.47
CA ARG A 132 18.50 30.97 -2.92
C ARG A 132 17.84 29.91 -3.77
N VAL A 133 18.47 28.74 -3.86
CA VAL A 133 17.91 27.54 -4.49
C VAL A 133 17.97 26.38 -3.50
N TYR A 134 16.80 25.83 -3.15
CA TYR A 134 16.70 24.59 -2.37
C TYR A 134 16.47 23.41 -3.30
N SER A 135 17.31 22.38 -3.21
CA SER A 135 17.20 21.20 -4.05
C SER A 135 17.81 19.97 -3.41
N LEU A 136 17.40 18.79 -3.90
CA LEU A 136 18.02 17.50 -3.56
C LEU A 136 19.30 17.22 -4.38
N ASP A 137 19.66 18.13 -5.28
CA ASP A 137 20.76 17.97 -6.23
C ASP A 137 22.05 18.61 -5.71
N ASP A 138 22.64 18.01 -4.68
CA ASP A 138 23.78 18.56 -3.95
C ASP A 138 25.04 18.72 -4.81
N ALA A 139 25.09 18.10 -5.99
CA ALA A 139 26.21 18.21 -6.91
C ALA A 139 26.31 19.58 -7.63
N LEU A 140 25.24 20.38 -7.63
CA LEU A 140 25.20 21.64 -8.37
C LEU A 140 25.71 22.82 -7.52
N HIS A 141 26.48 23.72 -8.14
CA HIS A 141 26.99 24.94 -7.51
C HIS A 141 25.91 25.99 -7.30
N CYS A 142 24.90 26.05 -8.18
CA CYS A 142 23.78 26.98 -8.03
C CYS A 142 22.83 26.61 -6.89
N VAL A 143 22.90 25.39 -6.35
CA VAL A 143 22.10 24.95 -5.21
C VAL A 143 22.76 25.41 -3.92
N SER A 144 22.23 26.50 -3.36
CA SER A 144 22.68 27.07 -2.09
C SER A 144 22.13 26.31 -0.88
N GLY A 145 20.89 25.83 -0.96
CA GLY A 145 20.23 24.99 0.04
C GLY A 145 20.29 23.51 -0.38
N LYS A 146 21.41 22.87 -0.09
CA LYS A 146 21.66 21.45 -0.39
C LYS A 146 20.89 20.56 0.59
N LEU A 147 19.89 19.84 0.10
CA LEU A 147 19.02 18.98 0.92
C LEU A 147 19.15 17.49 0.59
N GLY A 148 19.92 17.09 -0.43
CA GLY A 148 19.98 15.70 -0.89
C GLY A 148 20.43 14.73 0.20
N GLU A 149 21.69 14.83 0.63
CA GLU A 149 22.28 14.00 1.67
C GLU A 149 21.67 14.32 3.04
N ALA A 150 21.55 15.62 3.36
CA ALA A 150 21.04 16.10 4.64
C ALA A 150 19.61 15.63 4.97
N THR A 151 18.80 15.29 3.95
CA THR A 151 17.42 14.83 4.11
C THR A 151 17.15 13.47 3.47
N ALA A 152 18.21 12.68 3.24
CA ALA A 152 18.11 11.39 2.54
C ALA A 152 17.14 10.41 3.20
N GLN A 153 17.08 10.42 4.54
CA GLN A 153 16.19 9.55 5.34
C GLN A 153 14.86 10.21 5.71
N LEU A 154 14.65 11.47 5.33
CA LEU A 154 13.44 12.21 5.66
C LEU A 154 12.37 12.03 4.59
N ASN A 155 11.11 12.08 5.02
CA ASN A 155 9.98 12.08 4.11
C ASN A 155 9.81 13.45 3.42
N VAL A 156 8.95 13.52 2.41
CA VAL A 156 8.78 14.75 1.61
C VAL A 156 8.24 15.92 2.44
N VAL A 157 7.38 15.66 3.44
CA VAL A 157 6.85 16.68 4.35
C VAL A 157 7.98 17.33 5.15
N GLU A 158 8.90 16.52 5.66
CA GLU A 158 10.06 16.98 6.42
C GLU A 158 11.03 17.80 5.55
N ARG A 159 11.17 17.45 4.28
CA ARG A 159 11.99 18.22 3.32
C ARG A 159 11.43 19.63 3.10
N TYR A 160 10.13 19.76 2.86
CA TYR A 160 9.48 21.08 2.77
C TYR A 160 9.51 21.84 4.10
N THR A 161 9.36 21.12 5.23
CA THR A 161 9.50 21.71 6.57
C THR A 161 10.90 22.32 6.75
N ARG A 162 11.95 21.64 6.29
CA ARG A 162 13.33 22.16 6.41
C ARG A 162 13.53 23.46 5.63
N VAL A 163 12.93 23.57 4.44
CA VAL A 163 12.95 24.83 3.67
C VAL A 163 12.27 25.96 4.46
N LEU A 164 11.07 25.72 5.00
CA LEU A 164 10.35 26.74 5.77
C LEU A 164 11.11 27.19 7.02
N LEU A 165 11.73 26.24 7.75
CA LEU A 165 12.57 26.56 8.91
C LEU A 165 13.77 27.43 8.53
N ASP A 166 14.43 27.13 7.41
CA ASP A 166 15.58 27.91 6.90
C ASP A 166 15.18 29.32 6.42
N LEU A 167 13.90 29.49 6.06
CA LEU A 167 13.29 30.78 5.73
C LEU A 167 12.76 31.54 6.95
N GLY A 168 12.91 30.98 8.16
CA GLY A 168 12.57 31.65 9.42
C GLY A 168 11.24 31.22 10.05
N ALA A 169 10.58 30.18 9.56
CA ALA A 169 9.41 29.63 10.24
C ALA A 169 9.80 29.00 11.59
N THR A 170 8.99 29.24 12.62
CA THR A 170 9.22 28.69 13.97
C THR A 170 8.19 27.62 14.35
N ARG A 171 6.98 27.70 13.79
CA ARG A 171 5.89 26.74 13.99
C ARG A 171 5.25 26.44 12.64
N ILE A 172 5.28 25.17 12.25
CA ILE A 172 4.83 24.70 10.94
C ILE A 172 3.71 23.70 11.16
N ASN A 173 2.50 24.03 10.70
CA ASN A 173 1.44 23.03 10.57
C ASN A 173 1.71 22.20 9.30
N ARG A 174 1.85 20.88 9.47
CA ARG A 174 2.17 19.92 8.39
C ARG A 174 0.94 19.23 7.79
N ASP A 175 -0.25 19.54 8.29
CA ASP A 175 -1.50 18.96 7.80
C ASP A 175 -1.73 19.35 6.33
N TYR A 176 -1.94 18.33 5.51
CA TYR A 176 -2.21 18.48 4.08
C TYR A 176 -3.55 19.19 3.88
N ILE A 177 -3.65 19.92 2.78
CA ILE A 177 -4.90 20.44 2.28
C ILE A 177 -5.40 19.43 1.26
N VAL A 178 -6.57 18.84 1.51
CA VAL A 178 -7.23 17.92 0.58
C VAL A 178 -8.49 18.61 0.06
N PRO A 179 -8.67 18.72 -1.27
CA PRO A 179 -9.79 19.47 -1.84
C PRO A 179 -11.09 18.68 -1.60
N LEU A 180 -12.09 19.30 -0.98
CA LEU A 180 -13.39 18.67 -0.72
C LEU A 180 -14.47 19.23 -1.67
N PRO A 181 -15.51 18.43 -2.00
CA PRO A 181 -16.62 18.92 -2.80
C PRO A 181 -17.55 19.78 -1.94
N GLU A 182 -18.22 20.77 -2.56
CA GLU A 182 -19.18 21.64 -1.86
C GLU A 182 -20.45 20.90 -1.43
N ARG A 183 -20.88 19.92 -2.23
CA ARG A 183 -22.01 19.03 -1.95
C ARG A 183 -21.52 17.59 -1.91
N GLN A 184 -22.09 16.81 -1.01
CA GLN A 184 -21.77 15.41 -0.83
C GLN A 184 -22.96 14.57 -1.28
N ASP A 185 -22.71 13.54 -2.09
CA ASP A 185 -23.74 12.55 -2.45
C ASP A 185 -23.99 11.60 -1.28
N ASP A 186 -25.20 11.06 -1.16
CA ASP A 186 -25.55 10.14 -0.05
C ASP A 186 -25.02 8.70 -0.26
N ASN A 187 -24.56 8.37 -1.46
CA ASN A 187 -24.05 7.04 -1.75
C ASN A 187 -22.63 6.86 -1.17
N VAL A 188 -22.49 5.97 -0.18
CA VAL A 188 -21.24 5.74 0.57
C VAL A 188 -20.79 4.30 0.37
N ALA A 189 -19.63 4.11 -0.26
CA ALA A 189 -18.92 2.85 -0.13
C ALA A 189 -18.26 2.78 1.25
N HIS A 190 -18.49 1.70 1.99
CA HIS A 190 -17.84 1.48 3.29
C HIS A 190 -16.34 1.19 3.11
N ILE A 191 -15.98 0.43 2.08
CA ILE A 191 -14.58 0.12 1.73
C ILE A 191 -14.31 0.67 0.33
N LEU A 192 -13.32 1.54 0.19
CA LEU A 192 -12.85 2.00 -1.11
C LEU A 192 -11.59 1.26 -1.53
N VAL A 193 -11.53 0.81 -2.78
CA VAL A 193 -10.34 0.15 -3.33
C VAL A 193 -9.88 0.89 -4.58
N ASN A 194 -8.65 1.38 -4.58
CA ASN A 194 -7.97 1.91 -5.75
C ASN A 194 -6.83 0.95 -6.19
N PRO A 195 -7.06 0.10 -7.20
CA PRO A 195 -6.02 -0.78 -7.71
C PRO A 195 -5.10 -0.10 -8.76
N TYR A 196 -5.44 1.12 -9.20
CA TYR A 196 -4.80 1.78 -10.34
C TYR A 196 -3.83 2.88 -9.92
N ALA A 197 -2.70 2.95 -10.61
CA ALA A 197 -1.73 4.03 -10.55
C ALA A 197 -1.54 4.67 -11.93
N SER A 198 -0.92 5.85 -11.98
CA SER A 198 -0.59 6.53 -13.25
C SER A 198 0.38 5.76 -14.14
N ARG A 199 1.10 4.79 -13.56
CA ARG A 199 1.96 3.85 -14.29
C ARG A 199 1.39 2.43 -14.18
N PRO A 200 1.31 1.68 -15.29
CA PRO A 200 0.83 0.30 -15.25
C PRO A 200 1.62 -0.61 -14.30
N ASP A 201 2.95 -0.45 -14.23
CA ASP A 201 3.81 -1.24 -13.34
C ASP A 201 3.68 -0.89 -11.85
N LYS A 202 2.94 0.18 -11.53
CA LYS A 202 2.57 0.55 -10.15
C LYS A 202 1.11 0.21 -9.82
N SER A 203 0.36 -0.34 -10.76
CA SER A 203 -1.02 -0.78 -10.56
C SER A 203 -1.04 -2.26 -10.18
N LEU A 204 -2.10 -2.71 -9.50
CA LEU A 204 -2.37 -4.14 -9.41
C LEU A 204 -2.71 -4.67 -10.80
N GLY A 205 -2.20 -5.85 -11.14
CA GLY A 205 -2.64 -6.56 -12.33
C GLY A 205 -4.10 -7.03 -12.16
N PHE A 206 -4.82 -7.14 -13.28
CA PHE A 206 -6.24 -7.49 -13.29
C PHE A 206 -6.59 -8.70 -12.41
N ALA A 207 -5.84 -9.82 -12.54
CA ALA A 207 -6.08 -11.03 -11.76
C ALA A 207 -5.89 -10.83 -10.25
N ARG A 208 -4.89 -10.04 -9.84
CA ARG A 208 -4.63 -9.73 -8.43
C ARG A 208 -5.70 -8.81 -7.86
N ALA A 209 -6.10 -7.78 -8.61
CA ALA A 209 -7.19 -6.89 -8.24
C ALA A 209 -8.51 -7.66 -8.09
N LEU A 210 -8.81 -8.56 -9.04
CA LEU A 210 -10.00 -9.42 -9.01
C LEU A 210 -10.04 -10.29 -7.75
N SER A 211 -8.94 -11.01 -7.48
CA SER A 211 -8.85 -11.88 -6.30
C SER A 211 -8.96 -11.08 -5.00
N LEU A 212 -8.26 -9.95 -4.89
CA LEU A 212 -8.30 -9.11 -3.69
C LEU A 212 -9.69 -8.54 -3.42
N VAL A 213 -10.29 -7.88 -4.41
CA VAL A 213 -11.60 -7.23 -4.21
C VAL A 213 -12.68 -8.29 -3.94
N ARG A 214 -12.62 -9.44 -4.61
CA ARG A 214 -13.53 -10.56 -4.31
C ARG A 214 -13.34 -11.07 -2.88
N ALA A 215 -12.11 -11.25 -2.42
CA ALA A 215 -11.82 -11.69 -1.06
C ALA A 215 -12.34 -10.68 -0.01
N LEU A 216 -12.14 -9.37 -0.23
CA LEU A 216 -12.73 -8.33 0.63
C LEU A 216 -14.27 -8.41 0.63
N ALA A 217 -14.89 -8.59 -0.54
CA ALA A 217 -16.35 -8.68 -0.65
C ALA A 217 -16.93 -9.91 0.06
N ASP A 218 -16.23 -11.04 0.01
CA ASP A 218 -16.64 -12.29 0.63
C ASP A 218 -16.45 -12.26 2.16
N VAL A 219 -15.42 -11.56 2.66
CA VAL A 219 -15.20 -11.36 4.10
C VAL A 219 -16.22 -10.41 4.72
N TRP A 220 -16.65 -9.39 3.97
CA TRP A 220 -17.60 -8.38 4.44
C TRP A 220 -18.81 -8.23 3.51
N PRO A 221 -19.71 -9.23 3.44
CA PRO A 221 -20.89 -9.18 2.58
C PRO A 221 -21.84 -8.02 2.91
N GLN A 222 -21.84 -7.54 4.17
CA GLN A 222 -22.61 -6.39 4.63
C GLN A 222 -21.99 -5.03 4.24
N HIS A 223 -20.73 -5.00 3.80
CA HIS A 223 -20.06 -3.76 3.43
C HIS A 223 -20.13 -3.50 1.93
N HIS A 224 -20.54 -2.29 1.54
CA HIS A 224 -20.44 -1.84 0.16
C HIS A 224 -18.99 -1.52 -0.18
N ILE A 225 -18.48 -2.15 -1.25
CA ILE A 225 -17.13 -1.94 -1.75
C ILE A 225 -17.17 -1.14 -3.05
N GLY A 226 -16.48 0.01 -3.04
CA GLY A 226 -16.35 0.90 -4.18
C GLY A 226 -14.99 0.76 -4.85
N ILE A 227 -14.95 0.45 -6.14
CA ILE A 227 -13.72 0.44 -6.94
C ILE A 227 -13.53 1.83 -7.55
N LEU A 228 -12.47 2.52 -7.12
CA LEU A 228 -12.06 3.81 -7.67
C LEU A 228 -11.41 3.61 -9.05
N CYS A 229 -11.68 4.54 -9.96
CA CYS A 229 -11.06 4.58 -11.28
C CYS A 229 -10.89 6.02 -11.76
N SER A 230 -9.98 6.20 -12.72
CA SER A 230 -9.86 7.44 -13.48
C SER A 230 -10.55 7.27 -14.83
N PRO A 231 -10.79 8.35 -15.61
CA PRO A 231 -11.26 8.22 -16.99
C PRO A 231 -10.42 7.25 -17.83
N ALA A 232 -9.10 7.20 -17.60
CA ALA A 232 -8.18 6.32 -18.33
C ALA A 232 -8.28 4.83 -17.93
N SER A 233 -8.68 4.53 -16.68
CA SER A 233 -8.81 3.14 -16.17
C SER A 233 -10.26 2.65 -16.10
N ARG A 234 -11.24 3.48 -16.49
CA ARG A 234 -12.67 3.20 -16.35
C ARG A 234 -13.11 1.91 -17.03
N ALA A 235 -12.65 1.66 -18.26
CA ALA A 235 -13.02 0.45 -19.01
C ALA A 235 -12.56 -0.84 -18.29
N GLU A 236 -11.31 -0.86 -17.83
CA GLU A 236 -10.77 -1.98 -17.06
C GLU A 236 -11.49 -2.13 -15.72
N ALA A 237 -11.82 -1.03 -15.05
CA ALA A 237 -12.53 -1.06 -13.78
C ALA A 237 -13.98 -1.58 -13.89
N LEU A 238 -14.66 -1.29 -15.00
CA LEU A 238 -15.98 -1.85 -15.29
C LEU A 238 -15.89 -3.35 -15.57
N GLN A 239 -14.89 -3.78 -16.34
CA GLN A 239 -14.62 -5.21 -16.58
C GLN A 239 -14.29 -5.95 -15.27
N LEU A 240 -13.49 -5.32 -14.41
CA LEU A 240 -13.15 -5.85 -13.09
C LEU A 240 -14.41 -6.01 -12.22
N GLY A 241 -15.26 -4.99 -12.14
CA GLY A 241 -16.54 -5.04 -11.42
C GLY A 241 -17.44 -6.17 -11.91
N HIS A 242 -17.56 -6.35 -13.23
CA HIS A 242 -18.32 -7.46 -13.82
C HIS A 242 -17.72 -8.83 -13.46
N ALA A 243 -16.40 -8.97 -13.52
CA ALA A 243 -15.71 -10.23 -13.23
C ALA A 243 -15.80 -10.62 -11.74
N ILE A 244 -15.86 -9.65 -10.82
CA ILE A 244 -15.98 -9.93 -9.38
C ILE A 244 -17.31 -10.63 -9.07
N ALA A 245 -18.40 -10.22 -9.73
CA ALA A 245 -19.73 -10.82 -9.64
C ALA A 245 -20.22 -10.96 -8.18
N ARG A 246 -20.24 -9.84 -7.44
CA ARG A 246 -20.76 -9.72 -6.07
C ARG A 246 -21.69 -8.51 -5.98
N SER A 247 -22.82 -8.67 -5.31
CA SER A 247 -23.86 -7.63 -5.19
C SER A 247 -23.43 -6.43 -4.35
N ASN A 248 -22.48 -6.62 -3.43
CA ASN A 248 -21.94 -5.56 -2.59
C ASN A 248 -20.76 -4.81 -3.22
N VAL A 249 -20.39 -5.09 -4.47
CA VAL A 249 -19.25 -4.44 -5.16
C VAL A 249 -19.77 -3.56 -6.31
N ARG A 250 -19.26 -2.32 -6.38
CA ARG A 250 -19.59 -1.38 -7.46
C ARG A 250 -18.35 -0.61 -7.93
N THR A 251 -18.24 -0.43 -9.25
CA THR A 251 -17.27 0.51 -9.83
C THR A 251 -17.82 1.92 -9.77
N LEU A 252 -17.05 2.86 -9.22
CA LEU A 252 -17.43 4.26 -9.03
C LEU A 252 -16.94 5.09 -10.22
N VAL A 253 -17.74 5.14 -11.27
CA VAL A 253 -17.39 5.83 -12.54
C VAL A 253 -17.79 7.31 -12.55
N GLU A 254 -18.57 7.73 -11.56
CA GLU A 254 -19.06 9.10 -11.37
C GLU A 254 -18.00 10.05 -10.75
N LEU A 255 -16.89 9.53 -10.25
CA LEU A 255 -15.88 10.30 -9.50
C LEU A 255 -14.77 10.84 -10.42
N ASP A 256 -15.10 11.86 -11.22
CA ASP A 256 -14.18 12.36 -12.26
C ASP A 256 -13.24 13.50 -11.80
N THR A 257 -13.36 13.96 -10.56
CA THR A 257 -12.52 15.05 -10.03
C THR A 257 -11.83 14.66 -8.72
N PRO A 258 -10.65 15.24 -8.43
CA PRO A 258 -9.99 15.08 -7.13
C PRO A 258 -10.90 15.39 -5.93
N ARG A 259 -11.79 16.39 -6.06
CA ARG A 259 -12.77 16.77 -5.04
C ARG A 259 -13.80 15.66 -4.82
N ALA A 260 -14.38 15.12 -5.88
CA ALA A 260 -15.36 14.03 -5.77
C ALA A 260 -14.73 12.80 -5.09
N VAL A 261 -13.52 12.42 -5.53
CA VAL A 261 -12.77 11.30 -4.94
C VAL A 261 -12.46 11.54 -3.46
N ALA A 262 -11.99 12.73 -3.08
CA ALA A 262 -11.74 13.09 -1.69
C ALA A 262 -13.01 13.04 -0.83
N GLY A 263 -14.15 13.49 -1.36
CA GLY A 263 -15.45 13.38 -0.68
C GLY A 263 -15.89 11.93 -0.45
N SER A 264 -15.56 11.01 -1.36
CA SER A 264 -15.76 9.57 -1.14
C SER A 264 -14.79 9.01 -0.10
N ILE A 265 -13.50 9.38 -0.16
CA ILE A 265 -12.48 8.96 0.83
C ILE A 265 -12.87 9.38 2.25
N GLN A 266 -13.37 10.61 2.42
CA GLN A 266 -13.76 11.13 3.73
C GLN A 266 -14.88 10.32 4.40
N ARG A 267 -15.77 9.71 3.60
CA ARG A 267 -16.93 8.96 4.09
C ARG A 267 -16.71 7.46 4.15
N ALA A 268 -15.70 6.95 3.47
CA ALA A 268 -15.34 5.55 3.55
C ALA A 268 -14.86 5.19 4.96
N ARG A 269 -15.21 3.99 5.43
CA ARG A 269 -14.69 3.46 6.69
C ARG A 269 -13.24 3.06 6.58
N VAL A 270 -12.83 2.50 5.43
CA VAL A 270 -11.43 2.16 5.11
C VAL A 270 -11.15 2.36 3.62
N VAL A 271 -9.95 2.84 3.30
CA VAL A 271 -9.42 2.95 1.94
C VAL A 271 -8.26 1.97 1.75
N VAL A 272 -8.30 1.19 0.68
CA VAL A 272 -7.22 0.32 0.22
C VAL A 272 -6.68 0.89 -1.09
N SER A 273 -5.40 1.23 -1.17
CA SER A 273 -4.85 1.83 -2.39
C SER A 273 -3.40 1.44 -2.63
N VAL A 274 -3.02 1.26 -3.90
CA VAL A 274 -1.62 1.28 -4.32
C VAL A 274 -1.00 2.69 -4.20
N ASP A 275 0.34 2.77 -4.22
CA ASP A 275 1.18 3.99 -4.18
C ASP A 275 0.78 5.08 -5.20
N THR A 276 -0.15 5.94 -4.81
CA THR A 276 -0.81 6.96 -5.65
C THR A 276 -1.27 8.18 -4.85
N ALA A 277 -1.85 9.17 -5.54
CA ALA A 277 -2.47 10.33 -4.92
C ALA A 277 -3.56 9.98 -3.88
N ILE A 278 -4.26 8.86 -4.05
CA ILE A 278 -5.30 8.40 -3.13
C ILE A 278 -4.76 8.16 -1.72
N VAL A 279 -3.54 7.59 -1.62
CA VAL A 279 -2.85 7.39 -0.33
C VAL A 279 -2.67 8.72 0.38
N HIS A 280 -2.16 9.74 -0.32
CA HIS A 280 -1.89 11.04 0.28
C HIS A 280 -3.17 11.83 0.60
N MET A 281 -4.23 11.69 -0.19
CA MET A 281 -5.55 12.23 0.14
C MET A 281 -6.12 11.59 1.41
N ALA A 282 -6.05 10.26 1.53
CA ALA A 282 -6.51 9.55 2.72
C ALA A 282 -5.72 9.96 3.97
N VAL A 283 -4.40 10.10 3.87
CA VAL A 283 -3.55 10.64 4.97
C VAL A 283 -3.99 12.05 5.36
N GLY A 284 -4.17 12.95 4.38
CA GLY A 284 -4.58 14.33 4.65
C GLY A 284 -5.96 14.44 5.30
N LEU A 285 -6.89 13.55 4.93
CA LEU A 285 -8.22 13.45 5.51
C LEU A 285 -8.26 12.67 6.82
N LYS A 286 -7.12 12.11 7.27
CA LYS A 286 -7.03 11.22 8.45
C LYS A 286 -7.97 10.00 8.33
N ALA A 287 -8.23 9.57 7.10
CA ALA A 287 -9.04 8.39 6.81
C ALA A 287 -8.27 7.11 7.15
N ALA A 288 -8.99 6.06 7.53
CA ALA A 288 -8.37 4.76 7.73
C ALA A 288 -7.88 4.18 6.40
N LEU A 289 -6.62 3.75 6.36
CA LEU A 289 -5.89 3.49 5.12
C LEU A 289 -5.04 2.23 5.23
N VAL A 290 -5.20 1.34 4.25
CA VAL A 290 -4.26 0.27 3.93
C VAL A 290 -3.57 0.60 2.61
N ALA A 291 -2.30 0.95 2.68
CA ALA A 291 -1.54 1.37 1.51
C ALA A 291 -0.61 0.26 1.02
N ILE A 292 -0.71 -0.08 -0.27
CA ILE A 292 0.08 -1.15 -0.89
C ILE A 292 1.26 -0.51 -1.61
N TYR A 293 2.47 -0.84 -1.15
CA TYR A 293 3.73 -0.33 -1.69
C TYR A 293 4.62 -1.48 -2.18
N PRO A 294 5.48 -1.26 -3.18
CA PRO A 294 6.53 -2.21 -3.50
C PRO A 294 7.54 -2.25 -2.35
N ALA A 295 7.91 -3.45 -1.91
CA ALA A 295 9.04 -3.64 -1.00
C ALA A 295 10.31 -3.03 -1.62
N SER A 296 11.11 -2.35 -0.82
CA SER A 296 12.32 -1.68 -1.28
C SER A 296 13.38 -1.76 -0.20
N ASN A 297 14.62 -2.02 -0.61
CA ASN A 297 15.78 -1.99 0.29
C ASN A 297 16.24 -0.54 0.58
N SER A 298 15.77 0.44 -0.18
CA SER A 298 16.05 1.86 0.04
C SER A 298 14.86 2.57 0.69
N SER A 299 15.15 3.58 1.51
CA SER A 299 14.15 4.49 2.08
C SER A 299 13.27 5.09 0.98
N ASN A 300 11.95 5.03 1.17
CA ASN A 300 10.97 5.63 0.27
C ASN A 300 10.39 6.89 0.94
N PRO A 301 10.76 8.09 0.49
CA PRO A 301 10.33 9.34 1.12
C PRO A 301 8.83 9.65 0.92
N TRP A 302 8.15 8.86 0.08
CA TRP A 302 6.71 8.97 -0.24
C TRP A 302 5.84 7.99 0.55
N LEU A 303 6.41 7.21 1.48
CA LEU A 303 5.59 6.42 2.38
C LEU A 303 4.68 7.34 3.21
N PRO A 304 3.43 6.92 3.48
CA PRO A 304 2.60 7.65 4.40
C PRO A 304 3.26 7.67 5.80
N PRO A 305 3.10 8.75 6.57
CA PRO A 305 3.63 8.81 7.92
C PRO A 305 3.00 7.74 8.81
N LEU A 306 3.72 7.30 9.84
CA LEU A 306 3.18 6.38 10.84
C LEU A 306 1.97 7.02 11.53
N SER A 307 0.86 6.28 11.57
CA SER A 307 -0.42 6.73 12.12
C SER A 307 -1.21 5.52 12.60
N PRO A 308 -2.01 5.64 13.68
CA PRO A 308 -2.91 4.56 14.10
C PRO A 308 -3.92 4.18 13.01
N HIS A 309 -4.25 5.13 12.13
CA HIS A 309 -5.18 4.96 11.02
C HIS A 309 -4.54 4.44 9.74
N THR A 310 -3.23 4.16 9.72
CA THR A 310 -2.53 3.73 8.51
C THR A 310 -1.81 2.40 8.72
N ARG A 311 -1.92 1.53 7.73
CA ARG A 311 -1.17 0.28 7.60
C ARG A 311 -0.53 0.23 6.21
N VAL A 312 0.70 -0.27 6.14
CA VAL A 312 1.42 -0.42 4.88
C VAL A 312 1.64 -1.90 4.62
N VAL A 313 1.19 -2.35 3.45
CA VAL A 313 1.41 -3.70 2.94
C VAL A 313 2.47 -3.63 1.86
N PHE A 314 3.50 -4.47 1.98
CA PHE A 314 4.59 -4.50 1.01
C PHE A 314 4.44 -5.65 0.03
N SER A 315 4.24 -5.33 -1.25
CA SER A 315 4.34 -6.29 -2.36
C SER A 315 5.80 -6.67 -2.55
N ARG A 316 6.13 -7.96 -2.42
CA ARG A 316 7.52 -8.44 -2.56
C ARG A 316 8.06 -8.15 -3.95
N GLN A 317 9.36 -7.89 -4.04
CA GLN A 317 10.04 -7.65 -5.30
C GLN A 317 11.01 -8.79 -5.58
N GLY A 318 11.11 -9.23 -6.83
CA GLY A 318 12.17 -10.13 -7.25
C GLY A 318 13.53 -9.44 -7.08
N PRO A 319 14.55 -10.11 -6.49
CA PRO A 319 15.84 -9.49 -6.14
C PRO A 319 16.58 -8.87 -7.34
N LEU A 320 16.31 -9.35 -8.56
CA LEU A 320 16.92 -8.89 -9.80
C LEU A 320 15.97 -8.13 -10.73
N GLN A 321 14.66 -8.16 -10.47
CA GLN A 321 13.67 -7.69 -11.44
C GLN A 321 13.66 -6.15 -11.58
N TYR A 322 13.64 -5.43 -10.46
CA TYR A 322 13.61 -3.96 -10.47
C TYR A 322 14.93 -3.33 -10.95
N PRO A 323 16.13 -3.77 -10.50
CA PRO A 323 17.39 -3.20 -10.99
C PRO A 323 17.61 -3.32 -12.50
N HIS A 324 17.13 -4.40 -13.11
CA HIS A 324 17.32 -4.64 -14.55
C HIS A 324 16.21 -4.06 -15.43
N THR A 325 14.96 -4.10 -14.99
CA THR A 325 13.82 -3.71 -15.83
C THR A 325 13.23 -2.34 -15.49
N GLY A 326 13.52 -1.81 -14.29
CA GLY A 326 12.90 -0.61 -13.75
C GLY A 326 11.39 -0.74 -13.46
N ARG A 327 10.84 -1.96 -13.55
CA ARG A 327 9.43 -2.27 -13.33
C ARG A 327 9.21 -2.80 -11.91
N LYS A 328 8.19 -2.28 -11.25
CA LYS A 328 7.75 -2.74 -9.93
C LYS A 328 6.78 -3.92 -10.08
N ASN A 329 6.83 -4.88 -9.15
CA ASN A 329 5.82 -5.92 -9.04
C ASN A 329 4.85 -5.55 -7.91
N MET A 330 3.61 -5.21 -8.26
CA MET A 330 2.56 -4.86 -7.30
C MET A 330 1.63 -6.04 -7.00
N ASN A 331 1.97 -7.27 -7.38
CA ASN A 331 1.07 -8.42 -7.25
C ASN A 331 1.47 -9.43 -6.19
N GLU A 332 2.63 -9.26 -5.56
CA GLU A 332 3.28 -10.28 -4.74
C GLU A 332 3.00 -10.06 -3.24
N PHE A 333 1.74 -10.24 -2.86
CA PHE A 333 1.24 -10.27 -1.50
C PHE A 333 0.00 -11.18 -1.42
N THR A 334 -0.34 -11.64 -0.24
CA THR A 334 -1.52 -12.49 0.01
C THR A 334 -2.74 -11.64 0.34
N ASP A 335 -3.95 -12.15 0.12
CA ASP A 335 -5.17 -11.42 0.48
C ASP A 335 -5.25 -11.15 1.99
N VAL A 336 -4.69 -12.05 2.82
CA VAL A 336 -4.61 -11.90 4.27
C VAL A 336 -3.79 -10.67 4.66
N ASP A 337 -2.70 -10.40 3.94
CA ASP A 337 -1.85 -9.23 4.19
C ASP A 337 -2.63 -7.91 4.10
N VAL A 338 -3.74 -7.88 3.34
CA VAL A 338 -4.63 -6.70 3.24
C VAL A 338 -5.84 -6.82 4.15
N ILE A 339 -6.48 -8.00 4.20
CA ILE A 339 -7.70 -8.27 4.98
C ILE A 339 -7.47 -8.01 6.47
N GLN A 340 -6.37 -8.47 7.04
CA GLN A 340 -6.08 -8.28 8.46
C GLN A 340 -5.97 -6.79 8.85
N PRO A 341 -5.16 -5.97 8.16
CA PRO A 341 -5.17 -4.52 8.35
C PRO A 341 -6.52 -3.84 8.17
N VAL A 342 -7.32 -4.24 7.17
CA VAL A 342 -8.66 -3.66 6.95
C VAL A 342 -9.55 -3.93 8.17
N ALA A 343 -9.51 -5.12 8.74
CA ALA A 343 -10.29 -5.47 9.91
C ALA A 343 -9.89 -4.74 11.18
N GLU A 344 -8.58 -4.63 11.43
CA GLU A 344 -8.04 -3.82 12.53
C GLU A 344 -8.59 -2.40 12.46
N LEU A 345 -8.59 -1.81 11.27
CA LEU A 345 -9.08 -0.45 11.02
C LEU A 345 -10.60 -0.34 11.10
N LEU A 346 -11.35 -1.37 10.69
CA LEU A 346 -12.79 -1.46 10.87
C LEU A 346 -13.20 -1.74 12.32
N GLN A 347 -12.26 -2.16 13.17
CA GLN A 347 -12.50 -2.71 14.51
C GLN A 347 -13.45 -3.91 14.48
N GLU A 348 -13.37 -4.70 13.43
CA GLU A 348 -14.20 -5.90 13.23
C GLU A 348 -13.33 -7.13 13.43
N SER A 349 -13.78 -8.07 14.25
CA SER A 349 -13.13 -9.38 14.35
C SER A 349 -13.40 -10.13 13.06
N ILE A 350 -12.34 -10.48 12.32
CA ILE A 350 -12.50 -11.38 11.18
C ILE A 350 -12.42 -12.81 11.68
N ALA A 351 -13.51 -13.54 11.53
CA ALA A 351 -13.42 -14.97 11.27
C ALA A 351 -12.94 -15.19 9.82
N ALA A 352 -11.80 -14.61 9.43
CA ALA A 352 -11.27 -14.77 8.08
C ALA A 352 -10.94 -16.24 7.90
N THR A 353 -11.57 -16.91 6.94
CA THR A 353 -11.35 -18.33 6.68
C THR A 353 -10.56 -18.46 5.38
N LEU A 354 -9.33 -18.94 5.49
CA LEU A 354 -8.50 -19.38 4.37
C LEU A 354 -9.01 -20.71 3.85
N ALA A 355 -8.93 -20.92 2.54
CA ALA A 355 -9.27 -22.19 1.92
C ALA A 355 -8.05 -22.79 1.21
N VAL A 356 -7.74 -24.05 1.46
CA VAL A 356 -6.58 -24.76 0.90
C VAL A 356 -7.01 -26.12 0.39
N ASP A 357 -6.67 -26.44 -0.86
CA ASP A 357 -6.97 -27.76 -1.41
C ASP A 357 -6.03 -28.82 -0.81
N ALA A 358 -6.56 -30.02 -0.55
CA ALA A 358 -5.86 -31.10 0.12
C ALA A 358 -6.15 -32.46 -0.52
N HIS A 359 -5.16 -33.34 -0.50
CA HIS A 359 -5.29 -34.75 -0.87
C HIS A 359 -5.32 -35.63 0.37
N ILE A 360 -6.17 -36.64 0.37
CA ILE A 360 -6.24 -37.63 1.44
C ILE A 360 -5.12 -38.65 1.22
N VAL A 361 -4.27 -38.83 2.22
CA VAL A 361 -3.11 -39.73 2.16
C VAL A 361 -3.19 -40.81 3.25
N SER A 362 -2.51 -41.93 3.04
CA SER A 362 -2.40 -42.98 4.06
C SER A 362 -1.53 -42.51 5.23
N GLY A 363 -2.01 -42.68 6.45
CA GLY A 363 -1.22 -42.41 7.66
C GLY A 363 -0.11 -43.44 7.90
N LEU A 364 0.84 -43.11 8.77
CA LEU A 364 1.97 -43.99 9.13
C LEU A 364 1.59 -45.15 10.07
N GLY A 365 0.36 -45.21 10.58
CA GLY A 365 -0.13 -46.29 11.45
C GLY A 365 0.47 -46.34 12.87
N VAL A 366 1.39 -45.43 13.21
CA VAL A 366 2.19 -45.43 14.45
C VAL A 366 1.34 -45.15 15.71
N ALA A 367 0.16 -44.56 15.54
CA ALA A 367 -0.74 -44.14 16.61
C ALA A 367 -2.09 -44.90 16.63
N THR A 368 -2.15 -46.08 15.99
CA THR A 368 -3.41 -46.84 15.90
C THR A 368 -3.94 -47.18 17.30
N GLY A 369 -5.13 -46.65 17.63
CA GLY A 369 -5.79 -46.87 18.93
C GLY A 369 -5.40 -45.91 20.06
N THR A 370 -4.52 -44.91 19.84
CA THR A 370 -4.18 -43.91 20.88
C THR A 370 -5.26 -42.84 21.03
N LEU A 371 -5.88 -42.40 19.92
CA LEU A 371 -6.93 -41.36 19.94
C LEU A 371 -8.14 -41.77 20.78
N ALA A 372 -8.52 -43.05 20.78
CA ALA A 372 -9.60 -43.58 21.62
C ALA A 372 -9.39 -43.30 23.12
N ARG A 373 -8.13 -43.17 23.56
CA ARG A 373 -7.77 -42.84 24.95
C ARG A 373 -7.55 -41.35 25.16
N GLN A 374 -7.09 -40.64 24.13
CA GLN A 374 -6.75 -39.21 24.20
C GLN A 374 -7.98 -38.32 24.11
N LEU A 375 -8.94 -38.62 23.22
CA LEU A 375 -10.14 -37.80 23.03
C LEU A 375 -10.93 -37.59 24.34
N PRO A 376 -11.17 -38.62 25.20
CA PRO A 376 -11.82 -38.40 26.50
C PRO A 376 -11.04 -37.53 27.49
N LEU A 377 -9.71 -37.40 27.32
CA LEU A 377 -8.88 -36.54 28.16
C LEU A 377 -8.86 -35.11 27.63
N ILE A 378 -8.72 -34.94 26.31
CA ILE A 378 -8.77 -33.63 25.62
C ILE A 378 -10.15 -33.00 25.80
N SER A 379 -11.23 -33.78 25.69
CA SER A 379 -12.60 -33.28 25.77
C SER A 379 -12.96 -32.67 27.12
N ARG A 380 -12.23 -32.99 28.20
CA ARG A 380 -12.43 -32.36 29.51
C ARG A 380 -12.16 -30.85 29.49
N SER A 381 -11.21 -30.41 28.66
CA SER A 381 -10.83 -29.01 28.49
C SER A 381 -11.18 -28.44 27.12
N PHE A 382 -11.64 -29.28 26.19
CA PHE A 382 -12.05 -28.90 24.85
C PHE A 382 -13.24 -29.77 24.38
N PRO A 383 -14.46 -29.56 24.92
CA PRO A 383 -15.57 -30.52 24.84
C PRO A 383 -16.03 -30.91 23.43
N GLU A 384 -15.85 -30.02 22.47
CA GLU A 384 -16.29 -30.20 21.08
C GLU A 384 -15.65 -31.39 20.34
N VAL A 385 -14.49 -31.88 20.80
CA VAL A 385 -13.87 -33.09 20.21
C VAL A 385 -14.39 -34.40 20.82
N ALA A 386 -15.30 -34.36 21.79
CA ALA A 386 -15.82 -35.55 22.45
C ALA A 386 -16.50 -36.53 21.47
N GLU A 387 -17.15 -36.01 20.43
CA GLU A 387 -17.86 -36.82 19.43
C GLU A 387 -17.00 -37.19 18.22
N CYS A 388 -15.71 -36.84 18.23
CA CYS A 388 -14.81 -37.23 17.15
C CYS A 388 -14.65 -38.75 17.08
N HIS A 389 -14.59 -39.27 15.87
CA HIS A 389 -14.21 -40.65 15.64
C HIS A 389 -12.77 -40.87 16.12
N PRO A 390 -12.45 -41.98 16.82
CA PRO A 390 -11.11 -42.23 17.35
C PRO A 390 -10.11 -42.67 16.28
N GLY A 391 -9.88 -41.80 15.29
CA GLY A 391 -8.93 -41.94 14.20
C GLY A 391 -8.63 -40.59 13.55
N THR A 392 -7.50 -40.49 12.83
CA THR A 392 -7.12 -39.28 12.10
C THR A 392 -7.32 -39.47 10.60
N LEU A 393 -7.82 -38.42 9.95
CA LEU A 393 -7.73 -38.25 8.51
C LEU A 393 -6.41 -37.52 8.21
N ASN A 394 -5.55 -38.14 7.42
CA ASN A 394 -4.27 -37.54 7.05
C ASN A 394 -4.44 -36.76 5.75
N LEU A 395 -4.13 -35.47 5.78
CA LEU A 395 -4.27 -34.56 4.65
C LEU A 395 -2.91 -34.03 4.21
N GLN A 396 -2.61 -34.19 2.93
CA GLN A 396 -1.52 -33.50 2.25
C GLN A 396 -2.06 -32.22 1.60
N LEU A 397 -1.75 -31.08 2.19
CA LEU A 397 -2.14 -29.76 1.73
C LEU A 397 -1.33 -29.34 0.48
N SER A 398 -1.98 -28.65 -0.44
CA SER A 398 -1.38 -28.04 -1.64
C SER A 398 -0.31 -26.99 -1.32
N ARG A 399 -0.34 -26.42 -0.10
CA ARG A 399 0.62 -25.43 0.39
C ARG A 399 1.09 -25.78 1.81
N PRO A 400 2.34 -25.45 2.17
CA PRO A 400 2.81 -25.61 3.54
C PRO A 400 1.96 -24.77 4.51
N LEU A 401 1.51 -25.38 5.61
CA LEU A 401 0.76 -24.75 6.68
C LEU A 401 1.54 -24.84 7.99
N ARG A 402 1.72 -23.69 8.65
CA ARG A 402 2.28 -23.59 9.98
C ARG A 402 1.20 -23.07 10.94
N LEU A 403 0.99 -23.78 12.04
CA LEU A 403 0.08 -23.36 13.10
C LEU A 403 0.75 -22.30 13.99
N ILE A 404 0.10 -21.15 14.15
CA ILE A 404 0.58 -19.99 14.93
C ILE A 404 -0.22 -19.84 16.23
N HIS A 405 -1.56 -19.80 16.14
CA HIS A 405 -2.46 -19.62 17.29
C HIS A 405 -3.50 -20.74 17.35
N PRO A 406 -3.21 -21.86 18.05
CA PRO A 406 -4.21 -22.91 18.25
C PRO A 406 -5.37 -22.42 19.10
N HIS A 407 -6.57 -22.95 18.84
CA HIS A 407 -7.74 -22.70 19.70
C HIS A 407 -7.65 -23.43 21.03
N HIS A 408 -6.89 -24.53 21.08
CA HIS A 408 -6.62 -25.25 22.32
C HIS A 408 -5.22 -25.86 22.29
N ARG A 409 -4.56 -25.83 23.46
CA ARG A 409 -3.36 -26.59 23.73
C ARG A 409 -3.61 -27.48 24.92
N SER A 410 -3.43 -28.79 24.76
CA SER A 410 -3.63 -29.74 25.84
C SER A 410 -2.54 -29.62 26.91
N ALA A 411 -2.85 -30.01 28.15
CA ALA A 411 -1.81 -30.36 29.10
C ALA A 411 -1.02 -31.59 28.60
N PRO A 412 0.25 -31.79 29.01
CA PRO A 412 1.00 -32.99 28.67
C PRO A 412 0.28 -34.25 29.14
N MET A 413 -0.07 -35.14 28.20
CA MET A 413 -0.79 -36.38 28.48
C MET A 413 -0.07 -37.59 27.92
N ALA A 414 -0.35 -38.78 28.46
CA ALA A 414 0.29 -40.02 28.02
C ALA A 414 0.05 -40.28 26.53
N TRP A 415 1.14 -40.38 25.75
CA TRP A 415 1.12 -40.71 24.33
C TRP A 415 0.85 -42.20 24.09
N THR A 416 1.46 -43.06 24.92
CA THR A 416 1.37 -44.52 24.82
C THR A 416 0.64 -45.12 26.03
N PRO A 417 0.11 -46.36 25.91
CA PRO A 417 -0.48 -47.09 27.03
C PRO A 417 0.42 -47.21 28.27
N SER A 418 1.75 -47.19 28.09
CA SER A 418 2.72 -47.27 29.19
C SER A 418 2.84 -45.99 30.03
N GLY A 419 2.29 -44.87 29.57
CA GLY A 419 2.33 -43.58 30.29
C GLY A 419 3.71 -42.93 30.42
N ARG A 420 4.76 -43.56 29.89
CA ARG A 420 6.16 -43.11 30.02
C ARG A 420 6.47 -41.89 29.15
N THR A 421 5.80 -41.78 28.01
CA THR A 421 5.96 -40.64 27.09
C THR A 421 4.75 -39.73 27.23
N LYS A 422 4.99 -38.45 27.50
CA LYS A 422 3.95 -37.42 27.50
C LYS A 422 4.04 -36.59 26.22
N GLU A 423 2.90 -36.16 25.70
CA GLU A 423 2.78 -35.36 24.49
C GLU A 423 1.82 -34.19 24.71
N VAL A 424 2.06 -33.08 23.99
CA VAL A 424 1.21 -31.89 23.94
C VAL A 424 0.55 -31.80 22.58
N PHE A 425 -0.74 -31.49 22.56
CA PHE A 425 -1.53 -31.35 21.35
C PHE A 425 -2.01 -29.93 21.18
N ASP A 426 -1.77 -29.39 19.99
CA ASP A 426 -2.45 -28.19 19.52
C ASP A 426 -3.66 -28.59 18.67
N LEU A 427 -4.81 -27.99 18.96
CA LEU A 427 -6.03 -28.15 18.19
C LEU A 427 -6.46 -26.83 17.57
N LEU A 428 -6.78 -26.87 16.28
CA LEU A 428 -7.37 -25.75 15.55
C LEU A 428 -8.69 -26.18 14.93
N ARG A 429 -9.73 -25.34 15.09
CA ARG A 429 -11.03 -25.56 14.43
C ARG A 429 -10.88 -25.26 12.95
N ILE A 430 -11.35 -26.18 12.13
CA ILE A 430 -11.38 -26.08 10.68
C ILE A 430 -12.71 -26.63 10.15
N GLU A 431 -12.96 -26.45 8.87
CA GLU A 431 -14.05 -27.15 8.18
C GLU A 431 -13.50 -27.88 6.95
N LEU A 432 -14.08 -29.04 6.64
CA LEU A 432 -13.77 -29.81 5.45
C LEU A 432 -14.91 -29.69 4.44
N GLU A 433 -14.58 -29.30 3.22
CA GLU A 433 -15.50 -29.25 2.09
C GLU A 433 -15.17 -30.39 1.13
N PHE A 434 -16.17 -31.23 0.86
CA PHE A 434 -16.10 -32.34 -0.07
C PHE A 434 -17.14 -32.15 -1.16
N ASP A 435 -16.80 -32.46 -2.42
CA ASP A 435 -17.69 -32.26 -3.56
C ASP A 435 -19.01 -33.06 -3.45
N HIS A 436 -18.99 -34.19 -2.74
CA HIS A 436 -20.16 -35.06 -2.56
C HIS A 436 -21.01 -34.73 -1.33
N LEU A 437 -20.63 -33.74 -0.52
CA LEU A 437 -21.39 -33.31 0.67
C LEU A 437 -21.99 -31.92 0.46
N ALA A 438 -23.26 -31.77 0.83
CA ALA A 438 -23.98 -30.50 0.68
C ALA A 438 -23.51 -29.40 1.66
N HIS A 439 -22.84 -29.78 2.75
CA HIS A 439 -22.39 -28.87 3.79
C HIS A 439 -20.94 -29.16 4.16
N ARG A 440 -20.23 -28.12 4.61
CA ARG A 440 -18.90 -28.27 5.19
C ARG A 440 -19.00 -29.01 6.52
N VAL A 441 -18.03 -29.88 6.78
CA VAL A 441 -18.01 -30.68 8.00
C VAL A 441 -17.04 -30.06 9.00
N PRO A 442 -17.48 -29.75 10.23
CA PRO A 442 -16.59 -29.32 11.29
C PRO A 442 -15.53 -30.38 11.57
N ALA A 443 -14.28 -29.93 11.68
CA ALA A 443 -13.15 -30.79 11.97
C ALA A 443 -12.08 -30.00 12.73
N TRP A 444 -11.02 -30.69 13.13
CA TRP A 444 -9.93 -30.08 13.88
C TRP A 444 -8.58 -30.55 13.38
N LEU A 445 -7.68 -29.62 13.07
CA LEU A 445 -6.26 -29.96 12.95
C LEU A 445 -5.78 -30.45 14.30
N TYR A 446 -5.17 -31.63 14.30
CA TYR A 446 -4.66 -32.32 15.47
C TYR A 446 -3.13 -32.40 15.35
N VAL A 447 -2.42 -31.54 16.08
CA VAL A 447 -0.97 -31.38 15.93
C VAL A 447 -0.25 -31.85 17.19
N ALA A 448 0.37 -33.01 17.11
CA ALA A 448 1.25 -33.54 18.14
C ALA A 448 2.64 -32.89 18.09
N HIS A 449 3.13 -32.37 19.23
CA HIS A 449 4.38 -31.60 19.27
C HIS A 449 5.64 -32.44 18.98
N GLY A 450 5.65 -33.72 19.33
CA GLY A 450 6.71 -34.69 19.07
C GLY A 450 6.55 -35.50 17.79
N SER A 451 5.51 -35.27 16.97
CA SER A 451 5.29 -36.00 15.73
C SER A 451 6.31 -35.64 14.64
N PRO A 452 6.82 -36.61 13.87
CA PRO A 452 7.63 -36.35 12.67
C PRO A 452 6.91 -35.46 11.64
N HIS A 453 5.57 -35.51 11.58
CA HIS A 453 4.77 -34.68 10.69
C HIS A 453 4.83 -33.19 11.03
N ARG A 454 5.19 -32.82 12.27
CA ARG A 454 5.44 -31.40 12.62
C ARG A 454 6.58 -30.78 11.80
N ARG A 455 7.50 -31.60 11.29
CA ARG A 455 8.60 -31.18 10.40
C ARG A 455 8.21 -31.24 8.92
N THR A 456 7.01 -31.70 8.60
CA THR A 456 6.47 -31.82 7.24
C THR A 456 5.30 -30.84 7.11
N PRO A 457 5.54 -29.56 6.78
CA PRO A 457 4.52 -28.52 6.89
C PRO A 457 3.34 -28.70 5.91
N THR A 458 3.41 -29.66 4.98
CA THR A 458 2.34 -29.99 4.04
C THR A 458 1.46 -31.15 4.48
N VAL A 459 1.84 -31.95 5.50
CA VAL A 459 1.06 -33.12 5.92
C VAL A 459 0.55 -32.91 7.34
N HIS A 460 -0.77 -32.90 7.48
CA HIS A 460 -1.44 -32.64 8.76
C HIS A 460 -2.47 -33.71 9.09
N GLU A 461 -2.60 -34.02 10.37
CA GLU A 461 -3.64 -34.90 10.88
C GLU A 461 -4.89 -34.09 11.25
N VAL A 462 -6.05 -34.61 10.86
CA VAL A 462 -7.35 -34.01 11.14
C VAL A 462 -8.21 -35.01 11.90
N ILE A 463 -8.88 -34.55 12.95
CA ILE A 463 -9.95 -35.31 13.63
C ILE A 463 -11.30 -34.69 13.27
N ALA A 464 -12.32 -35.53 13.15
CA ALA A 464 -13.69 -35.13 12.87
C ALA A 464 -14.64 -36.17 13.45
N THR A 465 -15.94 -35.91 13.41
CA THR A 465 -16.96 -36.96 13.56
C THR A 465 -16.80 -38.02 12.47
N ARG A 466 -17.50 -39.15 12.57
CA ARG A 466 -17.38 -40.22 11.57
C ARG A 466 -17.78 -39.71 10.18
N LEU A 467 -16.83 -39.71 9.25
CA LEU A 467 -16.99 -39.26 7.87
C LEU A 467 -17.11 -40.45 6.91
N GLU A 468 -18.17 -40.46 6.11
CA GLU A 468 -18.31 -41.40 4.99
C GLU A 468 -17.64 -40.79 3.75
N LEU A 469 -16.39 -41.21 3.47
CA LEU A 469 -15.58 -40.61 2.41
C LEU A 469 -16.05 -40.98 1.00
N ASN A 470 -16.83 -42.07 0.82
CA ASN A 470 -17.39 -42.50 -0.47
C ASN A 470 -16.39 -42.52 -1.65
N GLY A 471 -15.13 -42.85 -1.37
CA GLY A 471 -14.06 -42.88 -2.39
C GLY A 471 -13.43 -41.51 -2.71
N ALA A 472 -13.79 -40.44 -2.01
CA ALA A 472 -13.16 -39.13 -2.13
C ALA A 472 -11.65 -39.24 -1.88
N LYS A 473 -10.88 -38.58 -2.75
CA LYS A 473 -9.41 -38.52 -2.69
C LYS A 473 -8.88 -37.12 -2.35
N SER A 474 -9.76 -36.14 -2.32
CA SER A 474 -9.44 -34.73 -2.10
C SER A 474 -10.58 -34.03 -1.39
N CYS A 475 -10.23 -32.95 -0.70
CA CYS A 475 -11.16 -32.03 -0.07
C CYS A 475 -10.54 -30.63 -0.02
N ARG A 476 -11.35 -29.62 0.29
CA ARG A 476 -10.86 -28.28 0.61
C ARG A 476 -10.97 -28.04 2.11
N VAL A 477 -9.87 -27.57 2.69
CA VAL A 477 -9.76 -27.28 4.13
C VAL A 477 -9.97 -25.78 4.33
N HIS A 478 -10.91 -25.44 5.19
CA HIS A 478 -11.26 -24.09 5.58
C HIS A 478 -10.73 -23.82 6.98
N LEU A 479 -9.87 -22.83 7.12
CA LEU A 479 -9.08 -22.59 8.34
C LEU A 479 -9.03 -21.10 8.71
N PRO A 480 -9.08 -20.76 10.00
CA PRO A 480 -9.03 -19.37 10.44
C PRO A 480 -7.65 -18.74 10.13
N ALA A 481 -7.66 -17.68 9.33
CA ALA A 481 -6.47 -16.98 8.83
C ALA A 481 -5.57 -16.46 9.96
N HIS A 482 -6.17 -16.00 11.07
CA HIS A 482 -5.41 -15.50 12.22
C HIS A 482 -4.61 -16.60 12.93
N ALA A 483 -4.93 -17.88 12.71
CA ALA A 483 -4.34 -18.98 13.46
C ALA A 483 -3.18 -19.66 12.74
N VAL A 484 -2.95 -19.34 11.47
CA VAL A 484 -2.07 -20.11 10.59
C VAL A 484 -1.25 -19.20 9.67
N ASP A 485 -0.14 -19.74 9.18
CA ASP A 485 0.70 -19.14 8.15
C ASP A 485 0.80 -20.13 6.97
N LEU A 486 0.46 -19.66 5.76
CA LEU A 486 0.49 -20.43 4.52
C LEU A 486 1.64 -19.94 3.63
N ALA A 487 2.68 -20.77 3.47
CA ALA A 487 3.86 -20.41 2.67
C ALA A 487 3.60 -20.42 1.16
#